data_AF-A0A5K1D1U7-F1
#
_entry.id   AF-A0A5K1D1U7-F1
#
_cell.length_a   1.000
_cell.length_b   1.000
_cell.length_c   1.000
_cell.angle_alpha   90.00
_cell.angle_beta   90.00
_cell.angle_gamma   90.00
#
_symmetry.space_group_name_H-M   'P 1'
#
loop_
_entity.id
_entity.type
_entity.pdbx_description
1 polymer ?
#
loop_
_entity_poly.entity_id
_entity_poly.type
_entity_poly.pdbx_seq_one_letter_code
_entity_poly.pdbx_strand_id
1 'polypeptide(L)' 'KAIPLEFNFVGLNAISFEKGCYVGQELIARTHHRGIIRQRLLPMIFVDGQGK' A
#
# COMPACT_ATOMS: atom_id res chain seq x y z
N LYS A 1 -2.19 -2.49 -11.82
CA LYS A 1 -3.07 -1.86 -10.80
C LYS A 1 -2.24 -1.68 -9.55
N ALA A 2 -2.20 -0.49 -8.95
CA ALA A 2 -1.42 -0.23 -7.75
C ALA A 2 -2.32 0.43 -6.69
N ILE A 3 -2.53 -0.22 -5.56
CA ILE A 3 -3.28 0.36 -4.43
C ILE A 3 -2.27 0.85 -3.40
N PRO A 4 -2.26 2.14 -3.01
CA PRO A 4 -1.30 2.72 -2.06
C PRO A 4 -1.06 1.88 -0.79
N LEU A 5 -2.11 1.23 -0.27
CA LEU A 5 -2.03 0.37 0.90
C LEU A 5 -1.15 -0.89 0.71
N GLU A 6 -1.10 -1.44 -0.50
CA GLU A 6 -0.25 -2.60 -0.85
C GLU A 6 1.24 -2.22 -0.89
N PHE A 7 1.55 -0.94 -1.12
CA PHE A 7 2.92 -0.41 -1.14
C PHE A 7 3.41 0.08 0.24
N ASN A 8 2.70 -0.27 1.31
CA ASN A 8 3.03 0.10 2.69
C ASN A 8 2.99 1.62 2.98
N PHE A 9 2.24 2.41 2.20
CA PHE A 9 2.19 3.87 2.34
C PHE A 9 1.67 4.36 3.70
N VAL A 10 0.87 3.55 4.40
CA VAL A 10 0.44 3.86 5.78
C VAL A 10 1.65 3.89 6.72
N GLY A 11 2.55 2.90 6.63
CA GLY A 11 3.76 2.84 7.45
C GLY A 11 4.79 3.93 7.10
N LEU A 12 4.67 4.51 5.89
CA LEU A 12 5.48 5.64 5.45
C LEU A 12 4.83 7.00 5.79
N ASN A 13 3.71 7.02 6.52
CA ASN A 13 2.93 8.22 6.82
C ASN A 13 2.50 9.01 5.56
N ALA A 14 2.38 8.33 4.41
CA ALA A 14 2.04 8.95 3.13
C ALA A 14 0.52 9.07 2.90
N ILE A 15 -0.31 8.56 3.82
CA ILE A 15 -1.77 8.63 3.79
C ILE A 15 -2.24 9.24 5.10
N SER A 16 -3.02 10.31 5.01
CA SER A 16 -3.76 10.85 6.15
C SER A 16 -5.23 10.42 6.04
N PHE A 17 -5.77 9.91 7.14
CA PHE A 17 -7.17 9.49 7.28
C PHE A 17 -8.05 10.59 7.89
N GLU A 18 -7.45 11.70 8.33
CA GLU A 18 -8.13 12.82 9.01
C GLU A 18 -8.15 14.11 8.17
N LYS A 19 -7.54 14.09 6.98
CA LYS A 19 -7.57 15.23 6.03
C LYS A 19 -8.89 15.31 5.26
N GLY A 20 -9.06 16.41 4.52
CA GLY A 20 -10.17 16.59 3.56
C GLY A 20 -10.19 15.58 2.42
N CYS A 21 -11.23 15.63 1.60
CA CYS A 21 -11.48 14.65 0.54
C CYS A 21 -10.41 14.67 -0.55
N TYR A 22 -9.95 13.48 -0.95
CA TYR A 22 -9.10 13.28 -2.14
C TYR A 22 -9.60 12.12 -3.01
N VAL A 23 -9.20 12.11 -4.27
CA VAL A 23 -9.65 11.11 -5.25
C VAL A 23 -9.30 9.69 -4.81
N GLY A 24 -10.32 8.82 -4.74
CA GLY A 24 -10.17 7.41 -4.37
C GLY A 24 -10.09 7.15 -2.87
N GLN A 25 -10.34 8.16 -2.03
CA GLN A 25 -10.34 8.02 -0.57
C GLN A 25 -11.30 6.95 -0.06
N GLU A 26 -12.49 6.83 -0.64
CA GLU A 26 -13.50 5.85 -0.19
C GLU A 26 -12.97 4.42 -0.28
N LEU A 27 -12.23 4.10 -1.35
CA LEU A 27 -11.62 2.79 -1.53
C LEU A 27 -10.50 2.56 -0.51
N ILE A 28 -9.66 3.57 -0.27
CA ILE A 28 -8.56 3.51 0.69
C ILE A 28 -9.10 3.33 2.10
N ALA A 29 -10.05 4.17 2.52
CA ALA A 29 -10.69 4.10 3.83
C ALA A 29 -11.41 2.76 4.04
N ARG A 30 -12.18 2.28 3.05
CA ARG A 30 -12.85 0.97 3.13
C ARG A 30 -11.85 -0.17 3.31
N THR A 31 -10.77 -0.14 2.54
CA THR A 31 -9.73 -1.18 2.60
C THR A 31 -8.94 -1.12 3.90
N HIS A 32 -8.70 0.08 4.45
CA HIS A 32 -8.03 0.26 5.73
C HIS A 32 -8.89 -0.21 6.93
N HIS A 33 -10.19 0.13 6.96
CA HIS A 33 -11.05 -0.17 8.12
C HIS A 33 -11.71 -1.56 8.06
N ARG A 34 -12.02 -2.08 6.87
CA ARG A 34 -12.73 -3.36 6.71
C ARG A 34 -11.90 -4.42 5.98
N GLY A 35 -10.85 -4.02 5.27
CA GLY A 35 -10.05 -4.91 4.45
C GLY A 35 -8.83 -5.45 5.18
N ILE A 36 -8.48 -6.69 4.87
CA ILE A 36 -7.14 -7.22 5.15
C ILE A 36 -6.30 -6.99 3.89
N ILE A 37 -5.16 -6.32 4.03
CA ILE A 37 -4.21 -6.16 2.92
C ILE A 37 -3.51 -7.51 2.70
N ARG A 38 -3.92 -8.23 1.64
CA ARG A 38 -3.42 -9.58 1.32
C ARG A 38 -2.17 -9.60 0.43
N GLN A 39 -1.86 -8.49 -0.23
CA GLN A 39 -0.67 -8.34 -1.07
C GLN A 39 0.11 -7.13 -0.57
N ARG A 40 1.43 -7.30 -0.39
CA ARG A 40 2.33 -6.22 0.02
C ARG A 40 3.60 -6.23 -0.81
N LEU A 41 4.12 -5.03 -1.08
CA LEU A 41 5.48 -4.88 -1.60
C LEU A 41 6.47 -5.29 -0.50
N LEU A 42 7.33 -6.26 -0.83
CA LEU A 42 8.38 -6.77 0.05
C LEU A 42 9.73 -6.63 -0.65
N PRO A 43 10.81 -6.31 0.09
CA PRO A 43 12.15 -6.37 -0.45
C PRO A 43 12.53 -7.82 -0.74
N MET A 44 13.20 -8.07 -1.87
CA MET A 44 13.75 -9.37 -2.22
C MET A 44 15.17 -9.21 -2.75
N ILE A 45 15.99 -10.26 -2.55
CA ILE A 45 17.37 -10.32 -3.01
C ILE A 45 17.51 -11.60 -3.85
N PHE A 46 18.08 -11.46 -5.05
CA PHE A 46 18.45 -12.61 -5.87
C PHE A 46 19.71 -13.25 -5.27
N VAL A 47 19.63 -14.55 -4.95
CA VAL A 47 20.72 -15.28 -4.26
C VAL A 47 21.83 -15.65 -5.24
N ASP A 48 21.45 -15.99 -6.46
CA ASP A 48 22.37 -16.24 -7.57
C ASP A 48 22.28 -15.02 -8.49
N GLY A 49 23.40 -14.39 -8.84
CA GLY A 49 23.51 -13.12 -9.59
C GLY A 49 22.86 -13.05 -10.98
N GLN A 50 21.92 -13.94 -11.26
CA GLN A 50 21.06 -14.03 -12.43
C GLN A 50 19.80 -13.16 -12.29
N GLY A 51 19.91 -12.03 -11.56
CA GLY A 51 18.86 -11.03 -11.46
C GLY A 51 18.74 -10.23 -12.77
N LYS A 52 18.29 -10.89 -13.84
CA LYS A 52 17.70 -10.27 -15.02
C LYS A 52 16.33 -10.90 -15.27
#